data_AF-A0A9D5PZF4-F1
#
_entry.id   AF-A0A9D5PZF4-F1
#
_cell.length_a   1.000
_cell.length_b   1.000
_cell.length_c   1.000
_cell.angle_alpha   90.00
_cell.angle_beta   90.00
_cell.angle_gamma   90.00
#
_symmetry.space_group_name_H-M   'P 1'
#
loop_
_entity.id
_entity.type
_entity.pdbx_description
1 polymer ?
#
loop_
_entity_poly.entity_id
_entity_poly.type
_entity_poly.pdbx_seq_one_letter_code
_entity_poly.pdbx_strand_id
1 'polypeptide(L)'
;MLGIFKRLFKNTNENSKSFRRDMAKHLAGRAIKYCAERDPDGGSDLVIGHAGSLSIKDDEFIVLSSADIVFRCKIDEMRAWEFMSNDGATITAPDLTHDGKERTIMVYYTYYIK
;
A
#
# COMPACT_ATOMS: atom_id res chain seq x y z
N MET A 1 13.67 -8.90 -15.85
CA MET A 1 13.10 -7.89 -14.94
C MET A 1 13.02 -8.46 -13.50
N LEU A 2 14.16 -8.89 -12.92
CA LEU A 2 14.18 -9.53 -11.58
C LEU A 2 15.30 -8.98 -10.67
N GLY A 3 16.18 -8.13 -11.22
CA GLY A 3 17.41 -7.69 -10.55
C GLY A 3 17.23 -6.50 -9.59
N ILE A 4 16.20 -5.68 -9.77
CA ILE A 4 16.00 -4.46 -8.97
C ILE A 4 15.38 -4.81 -7.60
N PHE A 5 14.37 -5.68 -7.57
CA PHE A 5 13.75 -6.16 -6.33
C PHE A 5 14.71 -6.97 -5.45
N LYS A 6 15.56 -7.82 -6.04
CA LYS A 6 16.51 -8.66 -5.28
C LYS A 6 17.52 -7.87 -4.43
N ARG A 7 17.75 -6.59 -4.75
CA ARG A 7 18.69 -5.72 -4.03
C ARG A 7 18.01 -4.89 -2.94
N LEU A 8 16.69 -4.71 -3.03
CA LEU A 8 15.88 -3.96 -2.07
C LEU A 8 15.33 -4.85 -0.95
N PHE A 9 15.06 -6.12 -1.24
CA PHE A 9 14.41 -7.04 -0.31
C PHE A 9 15.39 -8.10 0.19
N LYS A 10 15.61 -8.14 1.52
CA LYS A 10 16.52 -9.12 2.13
C LYS A 10 15.98 -10.55 2.09
N ASN A 11 14.65 -10.67 2.07
CA ASN A 11 13.91 -11.93 2.00
C ASN A 11 12.98 -11.89 0.80
N THR A 12 12.81 -13.00 0.07
CA THR A 12 11.87 -13.10 -1.05
C THR A 12 10.55 -13.75 -0.67
N ASN A 13 10.41 -14.26 0.56
CA ASN A 13 9.16 -14.79 1.06
C ASN A 13 8.22 -13.65 1.47
N GLU A 14 7.19 -13.42 0.66
CA GLU A 14 6.21 -12.34 0.83
C GLU A 14 5.41 -12.43 2.14
N ASN A 15 5.29 -13.64 2.69
CA ASN A 15 4.62 -13.87 3.97
C ASN A 15 5.51 -13.60 5.19
N SER A 16 6.80 -13.35 4.99
CA SER A 16 7.71 -13.06 6.10
C SER A 16 7.53 -11.64 6.62
N LYS A 17 7.58 -11.47 7.96
CA LYS A 17 7.57 -10.14 8.59
C LYS A 17 8.65 -9.22 8.03
N SER A 18 9.84 -9.77 7.74
CA SER A 18 10.94 -9.02 7.14
C SER A 18 10.58 -8.45 5.77
N PHE A 19 9.96 -9.24 4.89
CA PHE A 19 9.55 -8.77 3.58
C PHE A 19 8.48 -7.69 3.69
N ARG A 20 7.48 -7.90 4.55
CA ARG A 20 6.40 -6.93 4.77
C ARG A 20 6.94 -5.57 5.24
N ARG A 21 7.91 -5.59 6.16
CA ARG A 21 8.61 -4.38 6.63
C ARG A 21 9.46 -3.73 5.55
N ASP A 22 10.19 -4.52 4.76
CA ASP A 22 10.97 -4.00 3.63
C ASP A 22 10.03 -3.37 2.57
N MET A 23 8.87 -3.99 2.31
CA MET A 23 7.86 -3.50 1.36
C MET A 23 7.21 -2.22 1.87
N ALA A 24 6.82 -2.17 3.14
CA ALA A 24 6.30 -0.95 3.76
C ALA A 24 7.30 0.21 3.60
N LYS A 25 8.59 -0.02 3.91
CA LYS A 25 9.64 0.99 3.76
C LYS A 25 9.86 1.39 2.30
N HIS A 26 9.80 0.42 1.38
CA HIS A 26 9.88 0.69 -0.04
C HIS A 26 8.77 1.65 -0.44
N LEU A 27 7.51 1.36 -0.09
CA LEU A 27 6.32 2.13 -0.48
C LEU A 27 6.22 3.51 0.19
N ALA A 28 6.63 3.63 1.44
CA ALA A 28 6.51 4.86 2.24
C ALA A 28 7.21 6.07 1.59
N GLY A 29 6.61 7.24 1.74
CA GLY A 29 7.10 8.51 1.18
C GLY A 29 6.61 8.80 -0.24
N ARG A 30 5.95 7.86 -0.91
CA ARG A 30 5.33 8.13 -2.23
C ARG A 30 4.08 9.00 -2.08
N ALA A 31 3.96 9.99 -2.97
CA ALA A 31 2.72 10.73 -3.18
C ALA A 31 1.76 9.92 -4.06
N ILE A 32 0.47 9.97 -3.74
CA ILE A 32 -0.58 9.27 -4.50
C ILE A 32 -1.51 10.28 -5.17
N LYS A 33 -1.90 9.97 -6.42
CA LYS A 33 -2.92 10.69 -7.18
C LYS A 33 -4.31 10.38 -6.63
N TYR A 34 -4.59 9.10 -6.41
CA TYR A 34 -5.84 8.62 -5.82
C TYR A 34 -5.65 7.21 -5.25
N CYS A 35 -6.60 6.79 -4.43
CA CYS A 35 -6.71 5.43 -3.95
C CYS A 35 -8.14 4.90 -4.17
N ALA A 36 -8.22 3.60 -4.38
CA ALA A 36 -9.47 2.89 -4.59
C ALA A 36 -9.52 1.64 -3.71
N GLU A 37 -10.72 1.25 -3.33
CA GLU A 37 -10.99 -0.01 -2.65
C GLU A 37 -11.52 -1.03 -3.64
N ARG A 38 -10.96 -2.24 -3.58
CA ARG A 38 -11.45 -3.40 -4.31
C ARG A 38 -12.74 -3.89 -3.66
N ASP A 39 -13.77 -4.05 -4.48
CA ASP A 39 -15.01 -4.70 -4.05
C ASP A 39 -14.72 -6.16 -3.65
N PRO A 40 -15.13 -6.59 -2.44
CA PRO A 40 -14.85 -7.94 -1.95
C PRO A 40 -15.58 -9.05 -2.73
N ASP A 41 -16.70 -8.73 -3.39
CA ASP A 41 -17.55 -9.65 -4.13
C ASP A 41 -17.26 -9.62 -5.65
N GLY A 42 -16.18 -8.95 -6.07
CA GLY A 42 -15.75 -8.89 -7.47
C GLY A 42 -16.45 -7.83 -8.30
N GLY A 43 -17.07 -6.84 -7.65
CA GLY A 43 -17.57 -5.62 -8.28
C GLY A 43 -16.47 -4.67 -8.78
N SER A 44 -16.87 -3.46 -9.18
CA SER A 44 -15.94 -2.42 -9.65
C SER A 44 -15.17 -1.79 -8.48
N ASP A 45 -13.91 -1.44 -8.72
CA ASP A 45 -13.10 -0.68 -7.77
C ASP A 45 -13.71 0.72 -7.51
N LEU A 46 -13.88 1.08 -6.24
CA LEU A 46 -14.45 2.38 -5.83
C LEU A 46 -13.33 3.33 -5.41
N VAL A 47 -13.29 4.54 -5.97
CA VAL A 47 -12.35 5.57 -5.52
C VAL A 47 -12.76 6.08 -4.13
N ILE A 48 -11.85 6.02 -3.17
CA ILE A 48 -12.09 6.39 -1.76
C ILE A 48 -11.26 7.60 -1.31
N GLY A 49 -10.37 8.12 -2.15
CA GLY A 49 -9.53 9.25 -1.79
C GLY A 49 -8.70 9.77 -2.95
N HIS A 50 -8.28 11.04 -2.84
CA HIS A 50 -7.50 11.78 -3.83
C HIS A 50 -6.38 12.57 -3.17
N ALA A 51 -5.30 12.80 -3.93
CA ALA A 51 -4.18 13.68 -3.57
C ALA A 51 -3.62 13.42 -2.15
N GLY A 52 -2.82 12.37 -2.00
CA GLY A 52 -2.40 11.89 -0.69
C GLY A 52 -0.96 11.39 -0.65
N SER A 53 -0.64 10.61 0.38
CA SER A 53 0.68 9.98 0.51
C SER A 53 0.64 8.66 1.28
N LEU A 54 1.73 7.89 1.14
CA LEU A 54 1.98 6.68 1.91
C LEU A 54 2.97 7.01 3.02
N SER A 55 2.67 6.59 4.25
CA SER A 55 3.54 6.86 5.39
C SER A 55 3.62 5.67 6.35
N ILE A 56 4.67 5.67 7.17
CA ILE A 56 4.83 4.76 8.31
C ILE A 56 4.84 5.60 9.58
N LYS A 57 4.11 5.14 10.58
CA LYS A 57 4.19 5.64 11.95
C LYS A 57 4.27 4.44 12.89
N ASP A 58 5.33 4.37 13.68
CA ASP A 58 5.62 3.21 14.54
C ASP A 58 5.62 1.88 13.76
N ASP A 59 4.70 0.97 14.07
CA ASP A 59 4.52 -0.32 13.40
C ASP A 59 3.33 -0.33 12.41
N GLU A 60 2.80 0.85 12.08
CA GLU A 60 1.62 1.03 11.23
C GLU A 60 1.97 1.61 9.85
N PHE A 61 1.33 1.07 8.82
CA PHE A 61 1.34 1.63 7.47
C PHE A 61 0.05 2.42 7.27
N ILE A 62 0.16 3.63 6.73
CA ILE A 62 -0.94 4.59 6.62
C ILE A 62 -1.05 5.06 5.17
N VAL A 63 -2.27 4.96 4.62
CA VAL A 63 -2.65 5.62 3.37
C VAL A 63 -3.41 6.89 3.74
N LEU A 64 -2.85 8.03 3.35
CA LEU A 64 -3.46 9.34 3.52
C LEU A 64 -4.13 9.77 2.21
N SER A 65 -5.27 10.43 2.31
CA SER A 65 -5.93 11.20 1.26
C SER A 65 -6.07 12.63 1.75
N SER A 66 -5.34 13.58 1.16
CA SER A 66 -5.19 14.92 1.71
C SER A 66 -4.74 14.89 3.19
N ALA A 67 -5.63 15.24 4.13
CA ALA A 67 -5.35 15.21 5.57
C ALA A 67 -5.98 13.99 6.29
N ASP A 68 -6.77 13.18 5.59
CA ASP A 68 -7.55 12.09 6.18
C ASP A 68 -6.85 10.75 6.03
N ILE A 69 -6.94 9.92 7.08
CA ILE A 69 -6.50 8.53 7.04
C ILE A 69 -7.62 7.71 6.42
N VAL A 70 -7.40 7.20 5.21
CA VAL A 70 -8.38 6.36 4.50
C VAL A 70 -8.20 4.87 4.77
N PHE A 71 -6.99 4.47 5.17
CA PHE A 71 -6.64 3.11 5.53
C PHE A 71 -5.40 3.09 6.43
N ARG A 72 -5.41 2.22 7.42
CA ARG A 72 -4.29 2.03 8.34
C ARG A 72 -4.19 0.58 8.78
N CYS A 73 -3.00 -0.02 8.75
CA CYS A 73 -2.84 -1.41 9.16
C CYS A 73 -1.52 -1.66 9.88
N LYS A 74 -1.41 -2.79 10.60
CA LYS A 74 -0.14 -3.27 11.11
C LYS A 74 0.74 -3.76 9.97
N ILE A 75 1.98 -3.27 9.90
CA ILE A 75 2.95 -3.66 8.87
C ILE A 75 3.17 -5.18 8.86
N ASP A 76 3.20 -5.79 10.04
CA ASP A 76 3.43 -7.23 10.19
C ASP A 76 2.26 -8.09 9.67
N GLU A 77 1.08 -7.51 9.40
CA GLU A 77 -0.11 -8.19 8.89
C GLU A 77 -0.42 -7.84 7.42
N MET A 78 0.28 -6.84 6.88
CA MET A 78 0.08 -6.32 5.54
C MET A 78 0.60 -7.27 4.45
N ARG A 79 -0.20 -7.49 3.42
CA ARG A 79 0.25 -8.04 2.13
C ARG A 79 0.25 -6.90 1.12
N ALA A 80 1.38 -6.66 0.45
CA ALA A 80 1.46 -5.59 -0.53
C ALA A 80 2.41 -5.94 -1.68
N TRP A 81 2.08 -5.42 -2.86
CA TRP A 81 2.90 -5.55 -4.06
C TRP A 81 2.70 -4.34 -4.98
N GLU A 82 3.77 -3.96 -5.67
CA GLU A 82 3.76 -2.88 -6.65
C GLU A 82 3.15 -3.40 -7.97
N PHE A 83 2.43 -2.54 -8.70
CA PHE A 83 1.92 -2.89 -10.02
C PHE A 83 3.07 -3.16 -10.99
N MET A 84 2.84 -3.98 -12.01
CA MET A 84 3.85 -4.24 -13.05
C MET A 84 4.29 -2.98 -13.81
N SER A 85 3.42 -1.97 -13.87
CA SER A 85 3.66 -0.64 -14.43
C SER A 85 4.48 0.29 -13.51
N ASN A 86 4.71 -0.09 -12.24
CA ASN A 86 5.34 0.72 -11.20
C ASN A 86 4.67 2.08 -10.94
N ASP A 87 3.40 2.23 -11.30
CA ASP A 87 2.60 3.45 -11.10
C ASP A 87 1.63 3.34 -9.92
N GLY A 88 1.73 2.27 -9.13
CA GLY A 88 0.91 2.07 -7.96
C GLY A 88 1.23 0.78 -7.22
N ALA A 89 0.44 0.48 -6.20
CA ALA A 89 0.54 -0.73 -5.41
C ALA A 89 -0.83 -1.20 -4.90
N THR A 90 -0.96 -2.50 -4.65
CA THR A 90 -2.06 -3.09 -3.88
C THR A 90 -1.60 -3.33 -2.46
N ILE A 91 -2.50 -3.09 -1.50
CA ILE A 91 -2.31 -3.31 -0.07
C ILE A 91 -3.55 -4.04 0.47
N THR A 92 -3.37 -5.21 1.06
CA THR A 92 -4.43 -5.99 1.72
C THR A 92 -4.07 -6.24 3.17
N ALA A 93 -4.90 -5.79 4.10
CA ALA A 93 -4.74 -6.04 5.53
C ALA A 93 -6.03 -5.69 6.31
N PRO A 94 -6.15 -6.12 7.59
CA PRO A 94 -7.13 -5.58 8.53
C PRO A 94 -6.98 -4.07 8.72
N ASP A 95 -8.07 -3.30 8.57
CA ASP A 95 -8.06 -1.85 8.71
C ASP A 95 -8.32 -1.40 10.15
N LEU A 96 -7.33 -0.78 10.77
CA LEU A 96 -7.38 -0.21 12.11
C LEU A 96 -8.19 1.11 12.19
N THR A 97 -8.65 1.63 11.06
CA THR A 97 -9.46 2.86 10.98
C THR A 97 -10.95 2.55 10.89
N HIS A 98 -11.32 1.51 10.16
CA HIS A 98 -12.71 1.13 9.88
C HIS A 98 -12.94 -0.31 10.32
N ASP A 99 -13.33 -0.50 11.58
CA ASP A 99 -13.86 -1.74 12.18
C ASP A 99 -12.99 -3.02 12.20
N GLY A 100 -11.77 -2.99 11.65
CA GLY A 100 -10.83 -4.11 11.67
C GLY A 100 -11.06 -5.14 10.55
N LYS A 101 -11.99 -4.91 9.62
CA LYS A 101 -12.18 -5.79 8.46
C LYS A 101 -10.97 -5.79 7.55
N GLU A 102 -10.72 -6.93 6.91
CA GLU A 102 -9.75 -7.01 5.82
C GLU A 102 -10.26 -6.19 4.64
N ARG A 103 -9.47 -5.21 4.21
CA ARG A 103 -9.74 -4.38 3.02
C ARG A 103 -8.60 -4.53 2.04
N THR A 104 -8.89 -4.37 0.76
CA THR A 104 -7.88 -4.33 -0.31
C THR A 104 -7.89 -2.96 -0.96
N ILE A 105 -6.85 -2.19 -0.69
CA ILE A 105 -6.66 -0.82 -1.15
C ILE A 105 -5.64 -0.81 -2.28
N MET A 106 -5.97 -0.16 -3.37
CA MET A 106 -5.05 0.16 -4.45
C MET A 106 -4.71 1.63 -4.40
N VAL A 107 -3.43 1.94 -4.50
CA VAL A 107 -2.92 3.30 -4.52
C VAL A 107 -2.25 3.56 -5.86
N TYR A 108 -2.59 4.68 -6.48
CA TYR A 108 -2.03 5.09 -7.77
C TYR A 108 -1.13 6.29 -7.52
N TYR A 109 0.15 6.19 -7.84
CA TYR A 109 1.15 7.21 -7.58
C TYR A 109 0.91 8.45 -8.43
N THR A 110 1.36 9.59 -7.92
CA THR A 110 1.50 10.78 -8.76
C THR A 110 2.68 10.58 -9.71
N TYR A 111 2.46 10.74 -11.01
CA TYR A 111 3.51 10.66 -12.02
C TYR A 111 4.43 11.87 -11.88
N TYR A 112 5.66 11.68 -11.41
CA TYR A 112 6.70 12.71 -11.48
C TYR A 112 7.29 12.70 -12.90
N ILE A 113 6.85 13.63 -13.76
CA ILE A 113 7.65 14.00 -14.92
C ILE A 113 8.85 14.76 -14.36
N LYS A 114 10.01 14.11 -14.37
CA LYS A 114 11.27 14.72 -13.93
C LYS A 114 11.75 15.76 -14.93
#